data_AF-Q25092-F1
#
_entry.id   AF-Q25092-F1
#
_cell.length_a   1.000
_cell.length_b   1.000
_cell.length_c   1.000
_cell.angle_alpha   90.00
_cell.angle_beta   90.00
_cell.angle_gamma   90.00
#
_symmetry.space_group_name_H-M   'P 1'
#
loop_
_entity.id
_entity.type
_entity.pdbx_description
1 polymer ?
#
loop_
_entity_poly.entity_id
_entity_poly.type
_entity_poly.pdbx_seq_one_letter_code
_entity_poly.pdbx_strand_id
1 'polypeptide(L)'
;EGCKPCECDKSGSRLEQCNLYDGQCDCVDGRGGRDCSQCPEMSWGDPFLGCKSCTCNPDGARSLYCNKVTGQCECPRGVTGLNCDRCDRGTYGALPQCIPCGECFDNWDKLIAQLRDEAAAQLRIGTEIKLSGPPGAFAKEFEELEQVLMDMKSHVNSANVSSDQLENIDQELDNLSSKLKDLKPNLASHGSRTGEASVKISELYSRVLNLQSEFNKSSAKTKELRENALEIQEQDVSGAYASIQESLVKSSALQAKLTDAENSKNISVYFRTSVEHFLQNSNFSDANSENGNENSLDKVVEFMKAVDENVSSINTELCGGTGSPCHEDCGGAMCGKCGGELCGDGAVTKAVEAKNTSRKAEELIKSKYRSTSSTLSELENSNKQCKQATAEAKNNAHEA
;
A
#
# COMPACT_ATOMS: atom_id res chain seq x y z
N GLU A 1 26.12 -51.89 -5.80
CA GLU A 1 25.20 -50.75 -5.98
C GLU A 1 24.31 -51.06 -7.18
N GLY A 2 22.99 -50.91 -7.06
CA GLY A 2 22.02 -51.33 -8.08
C GLY A 2 21.79 -50.27 -9.17
N CYS A 3 20.96 -50.61 -10.16
CA CYS A 3 20.49 -49.66 -11.17
C CYS A 3 19.61 -48.57 -10.51
N LYS A 4 19.81 -47.31 -10.89
CA LYS A 4 18.92 -46.20 -10.53
C LYS A 4 17.90 -45.96 -11.65
N PRO A 5 16.65 -45.62 -11.33
CA PRO A 5 15.67 -45.25 -12.35
C PRO A 5 16.12 -43.97 -13.09
N CYS A 6 15.72 -43.84 -14.36
CA CYS A 6 16.06 -42.67 -15.18
C CYS A 6 15.39 -41.39 -14.66
N GLU A 7 14.11 -41.50 -14.28
CA GLU A 7 13.28 -40.37 -13.80
C GLU A 7 13.08 -39.25 -14.84
N CYS A 8 13.06 -39.58 -16.13
CA CYS A 8 12.77 -38.61 -17.19
C CYS A 8 11.39 -37.95 -17.01
N ASP A 9 11.35 -36.62 -17.09
CA ASP A 9 10.11 -35.86 -17.02
C ASP A 9 9.25 -36.13 -18.26
N LYS A 10 8.02 -36.58 -18.04
CA LYS A 10 7.13 -37.01 -19.13
C LYS A 10 6.74 -35.87 -20.06
N SER A 11 6.77 -34.62 -19.59
CA SER A 11 6.46 -33.45 -20.40
C SER A 11 7.71 -32.88 -21.09
N GLY A 12 8.89 -33.17 -20.54
CA GLY A 12 10.17 -32.63 -20.99
C GLY A 12 11.02 -33.59 -21.84
N SER A 13 10.72 -34.89 -21.85
CA SER A 13 11.45 -35.91 -22.61
C SER A 13 10.63 -36.50 -23.74
N ARG A 14 11.29 -36.84 -24.86
CA ARG A 14 10.71 -37.57 -26.00
C ARG A 14 10.43 -39.03 -25.67
N LEU A 15 11.19 -39.60 -24.73
CA LEU A 15 11.16 -41.01 -24.33
C LEU A 15 11.32 -41.14 -22.81
N GLU A 16 10.78 -42.21 -22.22
CA GLU A 16 10.95 -42.52 -20.78
C GLU A 16 12.30 -43.22 -20.49
N GLN A 17 13.02 -43.68 -21.53
CA GLN A 17 14.35 -44.28 -21.39
C GLN A 17 15.44 -43.19 -21.38
N CYS A 18 16.44 -43.37 -20.53
CA CYS A 18 17.67 -42.58 -20.54
C CYS A 18 18.83 -43.37 -21.14
N ASN A 19 19.87 -42.64 -21.53
CA ASN A 19 21.15 -43.23 -21.93
C ASN A 19 21.72 -44.10 -20.80
N LEU A 20 22.10 -45.32 -21.15
CA LEU A 20 22.51 -46.36 -20.19
C LEU A 20 23.86 -46.09 -19.50
N TYR A 21 24.65 -45.13 -19.99
CA TYR A 21 25.98 -44.83 -19.46
C TYR A 21 26.01 -43.60 -18.54
N ASP A 22 25.27 -42.55 -18.87
CA ASP A 22 25.27 -41.26 -18.13
C ASP A 22 23.90 -40.94 -17.49
N GLY A 23 22.85 -41.67 -17.84
CA GLY A 23 21.50 -41.46 -17.35
C GLY A 23 20.78 -40.26 -17.96
N GLN A 24 21.27 -39.68 -19.05
CA GLN A 24 20.67 -38.52 -19.73
C GLN A 24 19.42 -38.92 -20.53
N CYS A 25 18.30 -38.22 -20.30
CA CYS A 25 17.06 -38.37 -21.05
C CYS A 25 17.09 -37.57 -22.38
N ASP A 26 16.33 -38.03 -23.37
CA ASP A 26 16.19 -37.36 -24.67
C ASP A 26 15.21 -36.18 -24.55
N CYS A 27 15.71 -34.97 -24.35
CA CYS A 27 14.88 -33.80 -24.07
C CYS A 27 14.20 -33.24 -25.33
N VAL A 28 12.96 -32.77 -25.18
CA VAL A 28 12.32 -31.96 -26.22
C VAL A 28 12.95 -30.57 -26.29
N ASP A 29 12.73 -29.87 -27.39
CA ASP A 29 13.29 -28.53 -27.60
C ASP A 29 12.78 -27.57 -26.51
N GLY A 30 13.70 -26.81 -25.89
CA GLY A 30 13.38 -25.92 -24.77
C GLY A 30 13.37 -26.60 -23.39
N ARG A 31 13.82 -27.85 -23.27
CA ARG A 31 14.01 -28.59 -22.01
C ARG A 31 15.46 -29.03 -21.84
N GLY A 32 15.89 -29.22 -20.60
CA GLY A 32 17.25 -29.63 -20.26
C GLY A 32 17.37 -30.18 -18.84
N GLY A 33 18.61 -30.52 -18.47
CA GLY A 33 18.89 -31.32 -17.27
C GLY A 33 18.89 -32.82 -17.58
N ARG A 34 19.38 -33.63 -16.63
CA ARG A 34 19.52 -35.08 -16.80
C ARG A 34 18.17 -35.77 -17.09
N ASP A 35 17.14 -35.30 -16.42
CA ASP A 35 15.76 -35.77 -16.47
C ASP A 35 14.86 -34.90 -17.38
N CYS A 36 15.41 -33.87 -18.04
CA CYS A 36 14.64 -32.89 -18.81
C CYS A 36 13.59 -32.10 -18.02
N SER A 37 13.71 -32.03 -16.70
CA SER A 37 12.77 -31.31 -15.83
C SER A 37 13.09 -29.81 -15.70
N GLN A 38 14.12 -29.31 -16.38
CA GLN A 38 14.66 -27.97 -16.21
C GLN A 38 14.80 -27.23 -17.54
N CYS A 39 15.16 -25.95 -17.47
CA CYS A 39 15.53 -25.20 -18.66
C CYS A 39 16.88 -25.67 -19.24
N PRO A 40 17.07 -25.61 -20.57
CA PRO A 40 18.34 -25.90 -21.24
C PRO A 40 19.51 -25.12 -20.64
N GLU A 41 20.73 -25.58 -20.89
CA GLU A 41 21.94 -24.81 -20.57
C GLU A 41 21.86 -23.37 -21.11
N MET A 42 22.47 -22.43 -20.38
CA MET A 42 22.38 -20.98 -20.66
C MET A 42 20.93 -20.44 -20.74
N SER A 43 19.98 -21.07 -20.05
CA SER A 43 18.59 -20.61 -19.89
C SER A 43 18.08 -20.80 -18.46
N TRP A 44 17.11 -19.99 -18.06
CA TRP A 44 16.50 -19.96 -16.72
C TRP A 44 14.98 -19.77 -16.79
N GLY A 45 14.32 -19.96 -15.65
CA GLY A 45 12.88 -19.78 -15.47
C GLY A 45 12.14 -21.10 -15.24
N ASP A 46 10.82 -21.04 -15.36
CA ASP A 46 9.94 -22.19 -15.22
C ASP A 46 9.83 -22.92 -16.58
N PRO A 47 10.28 -24.18 -16.69
CA PRO A 47 10.15 -24.95 -17.92
C PRO A 47 8.71 -24.99 -18.41
N PHE A 48 7.71 -25.12 -17.53
CA PHE A 48 6.31 -25.23 -17.93
C PHE A 48 5.75 -23.93 -18.52
N LEU A 49 6.27 -22.76 -18.11
CA LEU A 49 5.86 -21.45 -18.64
C LEU A 49 6.70 -21.00 -19.84
N GLY A 50 7.92 -21.53 -19.97
CA GLY A 50 8.86 -21.16 -21.01
C GLY A 50 10.17 -20.65 -20.43
N CYS A 51 11.27 -21.15 -20.98
CA CYS A 51 12.61 -20.80 -20.57
C CYS A 51 13.10 -19.53 -21.26
N LYS A 52 13.78 -18.67 -20.50
CA LYS A 52 14.43 -17.45 -21.00
C LYS A 52 15.93 -17.67 -21.10
N SER A 53 16.55 -17.23 -22.19
CA SER A 53 18.01 -17.29 -22.34
C SER A 53 18.69 -16.41 -21.30
N CYS A 54 19.81 -16.89 -20.76
CA CYS A 54 20.70 -16.09 -19.92
C CYS A 54 21.32 -14.98 -20.78
N THR A 55 21.25 -13.73 -20.31
CA THR A 55 21.82 -12.55 -20.99
C THR A 55 23.06 -12.02 -20.25
N CYS A 56 23.89 -12.93 -19.72
CA CYS A 56 25.08 -12.57 -18.97
C CYS A 56 26.09 -11.83 -19.86
N ASN A 57 26.54 -10.66 -19.40
CA ASN A 57 27.51 -9.86 -20.12
C ASN A 57 28.87 -10.59 -20.11
N PRO A 58 29.46 -10.93 -21.28
CA PRO A 58 30.73 -11.66 -21.35
C PRO A 58 31.91 -10.88 -20.76
N ASP A 59 31.84 -9.55 -20.70
CA ASP A 59 32.88 -8.71 -20.10
C ASP A 59 32.72 -8.56 -18.58
N GLY A 60 31.56 -8.90 -18.01
CA GLY A 60 31.28 -8.68 -16.60
C GLY A 60 30.89 -9.91 -15.80
N ALA A 61 30.40 -10.97 -16.42
CA ALA A 61 30.03 -12.21 -15.75
C ALA A 61 31.19 -13.22 -15.75
N ARG A 62 31.23 -14.10 -14.75
CA ARG A 62 32.20 -15.21 -14.70
C ARG A 62 31.96 -16.29 -15.75
N SER A 63 30.72 -16.41 -16.21
CA SER A 63 30.32 -17.36 -17.24
C SER A 63 29.05 -16.87 -17.95
N LEU A 64 28.71 -17.51 -19.07
CA LEU A 64 27.44 -17.28 -19.78
C LEU A 64 26.25 -18.02 -19.14
N TYR A 65 26.49 -18.81 -18.09
CA TYR A 65 25.46 -19.49 -17.32
C TYR A 65 24.92 -18.56 -16.22
N CYS A 66 23.60 -18.57 -16.05
CA CYS A 66 22.91 -17.87 -14.99
C CYS A 66 22.19 -18.85 -14.07
N ASN A 67 21.80 -18.37 -12.89
CA ASN A 67 21.00 -19.16 -11.97
C ASN A 67 19.70 -19.62 -12.65
N LYS A 68 19.43 -20.93 -12.64
CA LYS A 68 18.29 -21.56 -13.34
C LYS A 68 16.93 -21.06 -12.88
N VAL A 69 16.83 -20.52 -11.66
CA VAL A 69 15.57 -20.03 -11.08
C VAL A 69 15.46 -18.51 -11.22
N THR A 70 16.49 -17.77 -10.81
CA THR A 70 16.41 -16.29 -10.72
C THR A 70 16.89 -15.56 -11.96
N GLY A 71 17.62 -16.23 -12.85
CA GLY A 71 18.28 -15.60 -14.00
C GLY A 71 19.52 -14.78 -13.65
N GLN A 72 19.91 -14.73 -12.38
CA GLN A 72 21.07 -13.96 -11.93
C GLN A 72 22.38 -14.60 -12.43
N CYS A 73 23.17 -13.82 -13.15
CA CYS A 73 24.51 -14.19 -13.58
C CYS A 73 25.50 -14.10 -12.41
N GLU A 74 26.56 -14.91 -12.47
CA GLU A 74 27.62 -14.90 -11.46
C GLU A 74 28.57 -13.71 -11.67
N CYS A 75 28.36 -12.63 -10.91
CA CYS A 75 29.18 -11.43 -11.01
C CYS A 75 30.44 -11.55 -10.13
N PRO A 76 31.64 -11.20 -10.64
CA PRO A 76 32.83 -11.04 -9.83
C PRO A 76 32.70 -9.84 -8.90
N ARG A 77 33.56 -9.78 -7.89
CA ARG A 77 33.59 -8.66 -6.93
C ARG A 77 33.82 -7.34 -7.68
N GLY A 78 32.96 -6.35 -7.43
CA GLY A 78 33.02 -5.04 -8.08
C GLY A 78 32.14 -4.91 -9.34
N VAL A 79 31.40 -5.95 -9.72
CA VAL A 79 30.41 -5.94 -10.80
C VAL A 79 29.05 -6.32 -10.25
N THR A 80 27.98 -5.73 -10.78
CA THR A 80 26.59 -5.94 -10.32
C THR A 80 25.60 -5.90 -11.48
N GLY A 81 24.32 -6.09 -11.16
CA GLY A 81 23.22 -6.21 -12.12
C GLY A 81 22.85 -7.66 -12.41
N LEU A 82 21.63 -7.89 -12.92
CA LEU A 82 21.13 -9.24 -13.25
C LEU A 82 22.06 -9.96 -14.23
N ASN A 83 22.58 -9.18 -15.19
CA ASN A 83 23.43 -9.64 -16.27
C ASN A 83 24.92 -9.37 -16.03
N CYS A 84 25.31 -8.88 -14.84
CA CYS A 84 26.66 -8.39 -14.57
C CYS A 84 27.12 -7.32 -15.58
N ASP A 85 26.27 -6.34 -15.85
CA ASP A 85 26.39 -5.38 -16.95
C ASP A 85 26.90 -4.00 -16.52
N ARG A 86 27.22 -3.82 -15.22
CA ARG A 86 27.73 -2.56 -14.69
C ARG A 86 28.63 -2.75 -13.47
N CYS A 87 29.48 -1.76 -13.22
CA CYS A 87 30.30 -1.71 -12.01
C CYS A 87 29.43 -1.52 -10.76
N ASP A 88 29.79 -2.20 -9.68
CA ASP A 88 29.08 -2.17 -8.40
C ASP A 88 29.37 -0.88 -7.62
N ARG A 89 28.52 -0.57 -6.64
CA ARG A 89 28.74 0.57 -5.75
C ARG A 89 30.10 0.43 -5.04
N GLY A 90 30.87 1.52 -5.03
CA GLY A 90 32.24 1.52 -4.51
C GLY A 90 33.30 1.17 -5.55
N THR A 91 32.89 1.01 -6.82
CA THR A 91 33.78 0.92 -7.97
C THR A 91 33.37 1.91 -9.06
N TYR A 92 34.29 2.22 -9.96
CA TYR A 92 34.06 3.10 -11.11
C TYR A 92 34.71 2.53 -12.37
N GLY A 93 34.38 3.10 -13.53
CA GLY A 93 34.90 2.66 -14.83
C GLY A 93 33.85 1.93 -15.66
N ALA A 94 34.31 1.03 -16.52
CA ALA A 94 33.50 0.23 -17.43
C ALA A 94 34.02 -1.20 -17.47
N LEU A 95 33.14 -2.17 -17.74
CA LEU A 95 33.51 -3.57 -17.87
C LEU A 95 34.53 -3.77 -19.00
N PRO A 96 35.50 -4.69 -18.84
CA PRO A 96 35.71 -5.61 -17.71
C PRO A 96 36.46 -5.00 -16.50
N GLN A 97 36.79 -3.71 -16.54
CA GLN A 97 37.67 -3.05 -15.55
C GLN A 97 36.89 -2.14 -14.61
N CYS A 98 36.27 -2.74 -13.59
CA CYS A 98 35.72 -2.00 -12.47
C CYS A 98 36.80 -1.74 -11.41
N ILE A 99 37.18 -0.47 -11.25
CA ILE A 99 38.27 -0.05 -10.35
C ILE A 99 37.66 0.36 -9.01
N PRO A 100 38.13 -0.20 -7.87
CA PRO A 100 37.68 0.24 -6.56
C PRO A 100 37.96 1.74 -6.33
N CYS A 101 37.00 2.44 -5.74
CA CYS A 101 37.16 3.86 -5.38
C CYS A 101 38.26 4.09 -4.33
N GLY A 102 38.68 3.02 -3.63
CA GLY A 102 39.79 3.04 -2.66
C GLY A 102 39.37 3.41 -1.25
N GLU A 103 40.37 3.59 -0.38
CA GLU A 103 40.20 3.71 1.07
C GLU A 103 39.28 4.85 1.52
N CYS A 104 39.24 5.95 0.76
CA CYS A 104 38.35 7.07 1.07
C CYS A 104 36.88 6.64 1.01
N PHE A 105 36.47 5.97 -0.07
CA PHE A 105 35.11 5.45 -0.19
C PHE A 105 34.80 4.43 0.90
N ASP A 106 35.71 3.49 1.14
CA ASP A 106 35.51 2.42 2.12
C ASP A 106 35.34 2.97 3.55
N ASN A 107 36.11 3.99 3.92
CA ASN A 107 36.00 4.65 5.22
C ASN A 107 34.72 5.49 5.31
N TRP A 108 34.37 6.24 4.26
CA TRP A 108 33.12 6.99 4.21
C TRP A 108 31.90 6.08 4.28
N ASP A 109 31.91 4.94 3.60
CA ASP A 109 30.78 4.01 3.60
C ASP A 109 30.57 3.37 4.98
N LYS A 110 31.66 3.01 5.67
CA LYS A 110 31.61 2.55 7.07
C LYS A 110 31.05 3.63 8.00
N LEU A 111 31.49 4.88 7.86
CA LEU A 111 30.98 6.00 8.67
C LEU A 111 29.49 6.24 8.42
N ILE A 112 29.05 6.22 7.15
CA ILE A 112 27.64 6.37 6.81
C ILE A 112 26.81 5.21 7.36
N ALA A 113 27.31 3.97 7.28
CA ALA A 113 26.64 2.81 7.86
C ALA A 113 26.51 2.93 9.38
N GLN A 114 27.58 3.35 10.08
CA GLN A 114 27.55 3.59 11.52
C GLN A 114 26.55 4.69 11.90
N LEU A 115 26.57 5.83 11.21
CA LEU A 115 25.62 6.92 11.44
C LEU A 115 24.17 6.49 11.16
N ARG A 116 23.94 5.66 10.15
CA ARG A 116 22.62 5.08 9.87
C ARG A 116 22.15 4.17 11.01
N ASP A 117 23.02 3.31 11.51
CA ASP A 117 22.70 2.38 12.58
C ASP A 117 22.45 3.13 13.91
N GLU A 118 23.25 4.16 14.19
CA GLU A 118 23.04 5.09 15.32
C GLU A 118 21.72 5.86 15.19
N ALA A 119 21.42 6.42 14.02
CA ALA A 119 20.17 7.13 13.77
C ALA A 119 18.96 6.22 13.95
N ALA A 120 19.03 4.96 13.48
CA ALA A 120 18.00 3.96 13.68
C ALA A 120 17.80 3.63 15.18
N ALA A 121 18.89 3.54 15.95
CA ALA A 121 18.82 3.33 17.39
C ALA A 121 18.19 4.52 18.13
N GLN A 122 18.54 5.76 17.76
CA GLN A 122 17.95 6.96 18.33
C GLN A 122 16.46 7.08 18.00
N LEU A 123 16.06 6.76 16.76
CA LEU A 123 14.65 6.70 16.38
C LEU A 123 13.88 5.65 17.19
N ARG A 124 14.49 4.50 17.46
CA ARG A 124 13.89 3.46 18.30
C ARG A 124 13.64 3.98 19.73
N ILE A 125 14.64 4.60 20.37
CA ILE A 125 14.52 5.18 21.72
C ILE A 125 13.48 6.29 21.75
N GLY A 126 13.51 7.21 20.79
CA GLY A 126 12.53 8.30 20.72
C GLY A 126 11.10 7.78 20.51
N THR A 127 10.94 6.72 19.73
CA THR A 127 9.63 6.05 19.55
C THR A 127 9.17 5.39 20.85
N GLU A 128 10.08 4.73 21.57
CA GLU A 128 9.79 4.13 22.89
C GLU A 128 9.38 5.17 23.92
N ILE A 129 10.14 6.27 24.09
CA ILE A 129 9.79 7.38 25.00
C ILE A 129 8.45 8.02 24.65
N LYS A 130 8.16 8.20 23.35
CA LYS A 130 6.88 8.73 22.89
C LYS A 130 5.70 7.83 23.23
N LEU A 131 5.94 6.52 23.31
CA LEU A 131 4.90 5.49 23.52
C LEU A 131 4.69 5.17 25.01
N SER A 132 5.76 5.04 25.80
CA SER A 132 5.68 4.64 27.21
C SER A 132 5.81 5.80 28.21
N GLY A 133 6.14 7.01 27.74
CA GLY A 133 6.75 8.02 28.61
C GLY A 133 8.15 7.58 29.08
N PRO A 134 8.88 8.43 29.83
CA PRO A 134 10.19 8.07 30.36
C PRO A 134 10.06 6.87 31.30
N PRO A 135 10.66 5.70 30.99
CA PRO A 135 10.61 4.56 31.91
C PRO A 135 11.42 4.91 33.16
N GLY A 136 10.77 4.93 34.33
CA GLY A 136 11.45 4.89 35.62
C GLY A 136 11.99 6.20 36.21
N ALA A 137 11.83 7.35 35.56
CA ALA A 137 12.35 8.62 36.12
C ALA A 137 11.64 9.10 37.40
N PHE A 138 10.44 8.58 37.68
CA PHE A 138 9.64 8.95 38.87
C PHE A 138 9.10 7.73 39.63
N ALA A 139 9.42 6.51 39.19
CA ALA A 139 8.81 5.29 39.77
C ALA A 139 9.18 5.13 41.25
N LYS A 140 10.41 5.49 41.61
CA LYS A 140 10.90 5.43 42.98
C LYS A 140 10.24 6.49 43.87
N GLU A 141 10.08 7.70 43.35
CA GLU A 141 9.44 8.83 44.03
C GLU A 141 7.95 8.56 44.29
N PHE A 142 7.26 7.86 43.38
CA PHE A 142 5.86 7.44 43.58
C PHE A 142 5.73 6.33 44.63
N GLU A 143 6.60 5.32 44.63
CA GLU A 143 6.62 4.28 45.69
C GLU A 143 6.91 4.87 47.07
N GLU A 144 7.83 5.83 47.17
CA GLU A 144 8.13 6.54 48.42
C GLU A 144 6.92 7.37 48.90
N LEU A 145 6.18 8.02 47.99
CA LEU A 145 4.99 8.81 48.33
C LEU A 145 3.83 7.93 48.83
N GLU A 146 3.60 6.77 48.22
CA GLU A 146 2.55 5.82 48.68
C GLU A 146 2.81 5.33 50.10
N GLN A 147 4.07 5.06 50.43
CA GLN A 147 4.45 4.60 51.77
C GLN A 147 4.20 5.68 52.83
N VAL A 148 4.57 6.93 52.55
CA VAL A 148 4.31 8.07 53.44
C VAL A 148 2.81 8.29 53.67
N LEU A 149 2.00 8.15 52.62
CA LEU A 149 0.54 8.27 52.71
C LEU A 149 -0.09 7.13 53.53
N MET A 150 0.41 5.89 53.41
CA MET A 150 -0.03 4.76 54.25
C MET A 150 0.30 4.97 55.73
N ASP A 151 1.53 5.43 56.02
CA ASP A 151 1.97 5.70 57.39
C ASP A 151 1.13 6.81 58.03
N MET A 152 0.87 7.91 57.30
CA MET A 152 -0.03 8.98 57.75
C MET A 152 -1.44 8.47 58.05
N LYS A 153 -2.02 7.62 57.19
CA LYS A 153 -3.36 7.05 57.40
C LYS A 153 -3.43 6.16 58.63
N SER A 154 -2.36 5.42 58.95
CA SER A 154 -2.30 4.60 60.16
C SER A 154 -2.24 5.46 61.44
N HIS A 155 -1.54 6.59 61.38
CA HIS A 155 -1.39 7.50 62.52
C HIS A 155 -2.64 8.34 62.78
N VAL A 156 -3.30 8.87 61.73
CA VAL A 156 -4.52 9.68 61.86
C VAL A 156 -5.68 8.91 62.51
N ASN A 157 -5.81 7.61 62.26
CA ASN A 157 -6.85 6.77 62.87
C ASN A 157 -6.60 6.45 64.35
N SER A 158 -5.38 6.65 64.86
CA SER A 158 -5.01 6.33 66.24
C SER A 158 -5.20 7.49 67.23
N ALA A 159 -5.42 8.72 66.73
CA ALA A 159 -5.38 9.95 67.51
C ALA A 159 -6.78 10.53 67.84
N ASN A 160 -7.75 9.68 68.16
CA ASN A 160 -9.16 10.06 68.31
C ASN A 160 -9.52 10.72 69.67
N VAL A 161 -8.68 11.65 70.16
CA VAL A 161 -8.95 12.47 71.35
C VAL A 161 -9.48 13.83 70.88
N SER A 162 -10.70 14.21 71.28
CA SER A 162 -11.28 15.49 70.85
C SER A 162 -10.68 16.68 71.61
N SER A 163 -10.68 17.86 70.98
CA SER A 163 -10.25 19.11 71.63
C SER A 163 -11.03 19.37 72.92
N ASP A 164 -12.32 19.03 72.94
CA ASP A 164 -13.20 19.17 74.11
C ASP A 164 -12.79 18.24 75.26
N GLN A 165 -12.27 17.06 74.95
CA GLN A 165 -11.77 16.12 75.95
C GLN A 165 -10.47 16.61 76.59
N LEU A 166 -9.58 17.25 75.83
CA LEU A 166 -8.36 17.85 76.37
C LEU A 166 -8.69 19.05 77.27
N GLU A 167 -9.59 19.92 76.86
CA GLU A 167 -9.98 21.11 77.65
C GLU A 167 -10.64 20.72 79.00
N ASN A 168 -11.42 19.65 79.03
CA ASN A 168 -11.98 19.12 80.28
C ASN A 168 -10.90 18.56 81.23
N ILE A 169 -9.90 17.86 80.70
CA ILE A 169 -8.79 17.32 81.53
C ILE A 169 -7.96 18.45 82.14
N ASP A 170 -7.72 19.53 81.38
CA ASP A 170 -7.01 20.72 81.87
C ASP A 170 -7.76 21.38 83.05
N GLN A 171 -9.07 21.58 82.89
CA GLN A 171 -9.93 22.11 83.96
C GLN A 171 -9.97 21.21 85.20
N GLU A 172 -10.01 19.88 85.02
CA GLU A 172 -9.98 18.94 86.13
C GLU A 172 -8.63 18.96 86.88
N LEU A 173 -7.52 19.08 86.15
CA LEU A 173 -6.17 19.18 86.73
C LEU A 173 -5.99 20.47 87.54
N ASP A 174 -6.48 21.60 87.03
CA ASP A 174 -6.45 22.89 87.75
C ASP A 174 -7.33 22.87 89.01
N ASN A 175 -8.51 22.25 88.92
CA ASN A 175 -9.39 22.04 90.07
C ASN A 175 -8.75 21.11 91.12
N LEU A 176 -8.06 20.07 90.69
CA LEU A 176 -7.35 19.17 91.60
C LEU A 176 -6.15 19.86 92.28
N SER A 177 -5.39 20.65 91.51
CA SER A 177 -4.25 21.43 91.98
C SER A 177 -4.65 22.48 93.02
N SER A 178 -5.73 23.24 92.76
CA SER A 178 -6.29 24.22 93.70
C SER A 178 -6.76 23.56 95.00
N LYS A 179 -7.53 22.46 94.92
CA LYS A 179 -7.96 21.70 96.11
C LYS A 179 -6.78 21.18 96.94
N LEU A 180 -5.74 20.68 96.28
CA LEU A 180 -4.50 20.22 96.94
C LEU A 180 -3.75 21.38 97.62
N LYS A 181 -3.72 22.56 97.00
CA LYS A 181 -3.11 23.76 97.55
C LYS A 181 -3.83 24.25 98.82
N ASP A 182 -5.16 24.16 98.84
CA ASP A 182 -6.01 24.56 99.97
C ASP A 182 -5.98 23.56 101.12
N LEU A 183 -5.74 22.27 100.84
CA LEU A 183 -5.59 21.23 101.87
C LEU A 183 -4.29 21.38 102.68
N LYS A 184 -3.23 21.95 102.08
CA LYS A 184 -1.91 22.10 102.72
C LYS A 184 -1.93 22.97 104.00
N PRO A 185 -2.50 24.20 104.03
CA PRO A 185 -2.57 25.00 105.26
C PRO A 185 -3.55 24.43 106.29
N ASN A 186 -4.64 23.78 105.85
CA ASN A 186 -5.61 23.14 106.73
C ASN A 186 -5.03 21.95 107.50
N LEU A 187 -3.97 21.32 106.97
CA LEU A 187 -3.26 20.27 107.67
C LEU A 187 -2.27 20.80 108.72
N ALA A 188 -1.84 22.05 108.61
CA ALA A 188 -0.95 22.69 109.58
C ALA A 188 -1.68 23.11 110.87
N SER A 189 -3.01 23.20 110.85
CA SER A 189 -3.83 23.64 112.00
C SER A 189 -4.27 22.49 112.93
N HIS A 190 -4.02 21.23 112.57
CA HIS A 190 -4.34 20.06 113.41
C HIS A 190 -3.08 19.34 113.91
N GLY A 191 -3.00 19.12 115.22
CA GLY A 191 -1.84 18.52 115.88
C GLY A 191 -1.69 16.99 115.67
N SER A 192 -0.43 16.55 115.71
CA SER A 192 0.19 15.20 115.80
C SER A 192 -0.29 14.02 114.93
N ARG A 193 -1.53 13.98 114.40
CA ARG A 193 -1.97 13.00 113.37
C ARG A 193 -1.61 13.41 111.93
N THR A 194 -0.80 14.45 111.80
CA THR A 194 -0.59 15.20 110.57
C THR A 194 0.68 14.86 109.80
N GLY A 195 1.59 14.04 110.36
CA GLY A 195 2.79 13.59 109.66
C GLY A 195 2.48 12.73 108.42
N GLU A 196 1.75 11.63 108.59
CA GLU A 196 1.43 10.71 107.49
C GLU A 196 0.53 11.38 106.43
N ALA A 197 -0.46 12.16 106.86
CA ALA A 197 -1.31 12.92 105.97
C ALA A 197 -0.52 13.99 105.19
N SER A 198 0.45 14.66 105.83
CA SER A 198 1.30 15.66 105.18
C SER A 198 2.19 15.01 104.11
N VAL A 199 2.78 13.85 104.40
CA VAL A 199 3.58 13.10 103.42
C VAL A 199 2.73 12.69 102.22
N LYS A 200 1.53 12.13 102.44
CA LYS A 200 0.60 11.76 101.36
C LYS A 200 0.16 12.96 100.52
N ILE A 201 -0.09 14.12 101.16
CA ILE A 201 -0.45 15.35 100.45
C ILE A 201 0.73 15.86 99.60
N SER A 202 1.96 15.83 100.12
CA SER A 202 3.15 16.18 99.34
C SER A 202 3.35 15.24 98.15
N GLU A 203 3.15 13.94 98.33
CA GLU A 203 3.24 12.95 97.25
C GLU A 203 2.17 13.18 96.17
N LEU A 204 0.92 13.44 96.58
CA LEU A 204 -0.17 13.77 95.67
C LEU A 204 0.12 15.07 94.90
N TYR A 205 0.67 16.09 95.57
CA TYR A 205 1.05 17.35 94.92
C TYR A 205 2.11 17.13 93.84
N SER A 206 3.15 16.32 94.12
CA SER A 206 4.16 15.97 93.13
C SER A 206 3.59 15.17 91.94
N ARG A 207 2.63 14.27 92.18
CA ARG A 207 1.95 13.53 91.11
C ARG A 207 1.13 14.44 90.20
N VAL A 208 0.39 15.41 90.78
CA VAL A 208 -0.40 16.38 90.00
C VAL A 208 0.50 17.27 89.16
N LEU A 209 1.63 17.75 89.69
CA LEU A 209 2.59 18.53 88.92
C LEU A 209 3.18 17.74 87.74
N ASN A 210 3.48 16.45 87.95
CA ASN A 210 3.98 15.59 86.88
C ASN A 210 2.92 15.35 85.79
N LEU A 211 1.69 15.06 86.20
CA LEU A 211 0.53 14.93 85.29
C LEU A 211 0.31 16.21 84.46
N GLN A 212 0.42 17.38 85.09
CA GLN A 212 0.27 18.67 84.41
C GLN A 212 1.40 18.91 83.39
N SER A 213 2.63 18.49 83.70
CA SER A 213 3.75 18.57 82.75
C SER A 213 3.55 17.66 81.54
N GLU A 214 3.14 16.41 81.76
CA GLU A 214 2.89 15.46 80.67
C GLU A 214 1.67 15.87 79.82
N PHE A 215 0.62 16.41 80.45
CA PHE A 215 -0.53 16.96 79.76
C PHE A 215 -0.14 18.13 78.85
N ASN A 216 0.66 19.08 79.34
CA ASN A 216 1.15 20.20 78.54
C ASN A 216 1.99 19.76 77.33
N LYS A 217 2.84 18.74 77.48
CA LYS A 217 3.59 18.15 76.36
C LYS A 217 2.66 17.51 75.33
N SER A 218 1.67 16.76 75.78
CA SER A 218 0.68 16.12 74.91
C SER A 218 -0.18 17.14 74.16
N SER A 219 -0.61 18.20 74.85
CA SER A 219 -1.36 19.33 74.29
C SER A 219 -0.55 20.05 73.20
N ALA A 220 0.72 20.37 73.46
CA ALA A 220 1.60 20.99 72.47
C ALA A 220 1.78 20.13 71.21
N LYS A 221 1.99 18.81 71.38
CA LYS A 221 2.12 17.87 70.25
C LYS A 221 0.82 17.72 69.45
N THR A 222 -0.32 17.79 70.13
CA THR A 222 -1.64 17.76 69.49
C THR A 222 -1.86 19.01 68.63
N LYS A 223 -1.43 20.19 69.12
CA LYS A 223 -1.48 21.43 68.36
C LYS A 223 -0.61 21.38 67.11
N GLU A 224 0.63 20.90 67.24
CA GLU A 224 1.56 20.71 66.11
C GLU A 224 0.98 19.74 65.06
N LEU A 225 0.44 18.60 65.49
CA LEU A 225 -0.25 17.65 64.59
C LEU A 225 -1.44 18.28 63.88
N ARG A 226 -2.19 19.15 64.55
CA ARG A 226 -3.34 19.86 63.96
C ARG A 226 -2.90 20.89 62.92
N GLU A 227 -1.85 21.66 63.18
CA GLU A 227 -1.29 22.63 62.23
C GLU A 227 -0.76 21.91 60.97
N ASN A 228 -0.01 20.82 61.15
CA ASN A 228 0.47 19.99 60.03
C ASN A 228 -0.69 19.34 59.26
N ALA A 229 -1.74 18.86 59.94
CA ALA A 229 -2.91 18.29 59.29
C ALA A 229 -3.70 19.34 58.48
N LEU A 230 -3.78 20.59 58.96
CA LEU A 230 -4.39 21.69 58.22
C LEU A 230 -3.56 22.07 56.99
N GLU A 231 -2.23 22.11 57.09
CA GLU A 231 -1.34 22.35 55.94
C GLU A 231 -1.50 21.25 54.88
N ILE A 232 -1.61 19.98 55.29
CA ILE A 232 -1.89 18.85 54.40
C ILE A 232 -3.31 18.93 53.81
N GLN A 233 -4.29 19.45 54.55
CA GLN A 233 -5.66 19.62 54.08
C GLN A 233 -5.81 20.82 53.12
N GLU A 234 -5.01 21.87 53.32
CA GLU A 234 -4.93 23.05 52.44
C GLU A 234 -4.18 22.74 51.14
N GLN A 235 -3.23 21.79 51.17
CA GLN A 235 -2.74 21.15 49.96
C GLN A 235 -3.85 20.25 49.42
N ASP A 236 -4.24 20.44 48.15
CA ASP A 236 -5.30 19.66 47.51
C ASP A 236 -4.85 18.21 47.23
N VAL A 237 -4.56 17.44 48.29
CA VAL A 237 -4.09 16.04 48.23
C VAL A 237 -5.14 15.16 47.56
N SER A 238 -6.43 15.48 47.73
CA SER A 238 -7.52 14.79 47.05
C SER A 238 -7.52 15.06 45.55
N GLY A 239 -7.29 16.32 45.12
CA GLY A 239 -7.15 16.68 43.72
C GLY A 239 -5.87 16.11 43.09
N ALA A 240 -4.76 16.09 43.83
CA ALA A 240 -3.52 15.45 43.40
C ALA A 240 -3.71 13.94 43.21
N TYR A 241 -4.33 13.25 44.17
CA TYR A 241 -4.66 11.83 44.06
C TYR A 241 -5.61 11.54 42.90
N ALA A 242 -6.66 12.35 42.73
CA ALA A 242 -7.59 12.23 41.60
C ALA A 242 -6.87 12.42 40.25
N SER A 243 -5.95 13.38 40.17
CA SER A 243 -5.12 13.63 38.98
C SER A 243 -4.16 12.48 38.68
N ILE A 244 -3.54 11.88 39.71
CA ILE A 244 -2.71 10.68 39.58
C ILE A 244 -3.56 9.50 39.09
N GLN A 245 -4.75 9.29 39.66
CA GLN A 245 -5.66 8.23 39.25
C GLN A 245 -6.14 8.42 37.81
N GLU A 246 -6.48 9.66 37.41
CA GLU A 246 -6.84 9.99 36.02
C GLU A 246 -5.67 9.74 35.06
N SER A 247 -4.45 10.11 35.46
CA SER A 247 -3.24 9.88 34.69
C SER A 247 -2.93 8.39 34.53
N LEU A 248 -3.17 7.57 35.57
CA LEU A 248 -3.05 6.11 35.50
C LEU A 248 -4.08 5.49 34.54
N VAL A 249 -5.32 5.97 34.55
CA VAL A 249 -6.37 5.53 33.60
C VAL A 249 -5.98 5.91 32.16
N LYS A 250 -5.47 7.13 31.94
CA LYS A 250 -4.98 7.55 30.61
C LYS A 250 -3.78 6.72 30.15
N SER A 251 -2.83 6.45 31.04
CA SER A 251 -1.64 5.64 30.77
C SER A 251 -2.02 4.19 30.41
N SER A 252 -2.91 3.55 31.18
CA SER A 252 -3.39 2.19 30.89
C SER A 252 -4.19 2.10 29.58
N ALA A 253 -5.01 3.11 29.25
CA ALA A 253 -5.69 3.18 27.96
C ALA A 253 -4.72 3.36 26.78
N LEU A 254 -3.64 4.13 26.96
CA LEU A 254 -2.57 4.25 25.98
C LEU A 254 -1.80 2.93 25.82
N GLN A 255 -1.53 2.21 26.91
CA GLN A 255 -0.90 0.89 26.88
C GLN A 255 -1.75 -0.12 26.09
N ALA A 256 -3.07 -0.14 26.28
CA ALA A 256 -3.96 -1.01 25.52
C ALA A 256 -3.94 -0.69 24.01
N LYS A 257 -3.92 0.59 23.64
CA LYS A 257 -3.74 1.02 22.24
C LYS A 257 -2.37 0.63 21.69
N LEU A 258 -1.34 0.62 22.53
CA LEU A 258 0.00 0.19 22.14
C LEU A 258 0.00 -1.30 21.78
N THR A 259 -0.61 -2.13 22.61
CA THR A 259 -0.74 -3.57 22.36
C THR A 259 -1.54 -3.84 21.07
N ASP A 260 -2.60 -3.06 20.81
CA ASP A 260 -3.36 -3.14 19.56
C ASP A 260 -2.54 -2.71 18.33
N ALA A 261 -1.71 -1.67 18.47
CA ALA A 261 -0.79 -1.22 17.44
C ALA A 261 0.34 -2.23 17.17
N GLU A 262 0.87 -2.88 18.21
CA GLU A 262 1.85 -3.98 18.09
C GLU A 262 1.23 -5.20 17.40
N ASN A 263 -0.01 -5.56 17.76
CA ASN A 263 -0.75 -6.61 17.07
C ASN A 263 -0.98 -6.25 15.59
N SER A 264 -1.37 -5.01 15.29
CA SER A 264 -1.53 -4.52 13.92
C SER A 264 -0.21 -4.53 13.14
N LYS A 265 0.91 -4.19 13.78
CA LYS A 265 2.25 -4.29 13.20
C LYS A 265 2.62 -5.74 12.90
N ASN A 266 2.38 -6.67 13.82
CA ASN A 266 2.66 -8.08 13.63
C ASN A 266 1.79 -8.69 12.51
N ILE A 267 0.51 -8.31 12.43
CA ILE A 267 -0.39 -8.67 11.34
C ILE A 267 0.11 -8.09 10.00
N SER A 268 0.53 -6.82 10.00
CA SER A 268 1.10 -6.16 8.81
C SER A 268 2.38 -6.86 8.34
N VAL A 269 3.28 -7.21 9.27
CA VAL A 269 4.50 -7.98 8.95
C VAL A 269 4.14 -9.36 8.40
N TYR A 270 3.21 -10.08 9.02
CA TYR A 270 2.75 -11.38 8.54
C TYR A 270 2.18 -11.30 7.12
N PHE A 271 1.31 -10.32 6.84
CA PHE A 271 0.76 -10.11 5.49
C PHE A 271 1.83 -9.67 4.49
N ARG A 272 2.74 -8.76 4.86
CA ARG A 272 3.86 -8.35 4.00
C ARG A 272 4.75 -9.53 3.65
N THR A 273 5.15 -10.34 4.63
CA THR A 273 5.96 -11.54 4.39
C THR A 273 5.19 -12.58 3.57
N SER A 274 3.88 -12.72 3.77
CA SER A 274 3.04 -13.61 2.95
C SER A 274 2.93 -13.12 1.51
N VAL A 275 2.80 -11.81 1.28
CA VAL A 275 2.81 -11.21 -0.07
C VAL A 275 4.20 -11.30 -0.68
N GLU A 276 5.28 -11.07 0.06
CA GLU A 276 6.66 -11.24 -0.43
C GLU A 276 6.92 -12.70 -0.82
N HIS A 277 6.51 -13.67 0.01
CA HIS A 277 6.59 -15.08 -0.32
C HIS A 277 5.69 -15.43 -1.51
N PHE A 278 4.49 -14.84 -1.61
CA PHE A 278 3.66 -14.99 -2.80
C PHE A 278 4.32 -14.37 -4.02
N LEU A 279 4.97 -13.22 -3.95
CA LEU A 279 5.69 -12.61 -5.08
C LEU A 279 6.96 -13.37 -5.47
N GLN A 280 7.62 -14.01 -4.50
CA GLN A 280 8.79 -14.85 -4.73
C GLN A 280 8.43 -16.23 -5.29
N ASN A 281 7.30 -16.81 -4.87
CA ASN A 281 6.86 -18.15 -5.30
C ASN A 281 5.80 -18.12 -6.40
N SER A 282 5.13 -17.00 -6.60
CA SER A 282 4.31 -16.78 -7.79
C SER A 282 5.25 -16.32 -8.86
N ASN A 283 5.32 -17.10 -9.93
CA ASN A 283 5.79 -16.63 -11.22
C ASN A 283 4.86 -15.51 -11.71
N PHE A 284 4.97 -14.31 -11.14
CA PHE A 284 4.37 -13.09 -11.71
C PHE A 284 5.18 -12.57 -12.90
N SER A 285 6.16 -13.36 -13.36
CA SER A 285 6.53 -13.41 -14.76
C SER A 285 5.50 -14.27 -15.48
N ASP A 286 4.30 -13.73 -15.68
CA ASP A 286 3.40 -14.29 -16.66
C ASP A 286 4.01 -13.96 -18.03
N ALA A 287 5.04 -14.71 -18.40
CA ALA A 287 5.37 -14.96 -19.79
C ALA A 287 4.12 -15.49 -20.51
N ASN A 288 3.14 -16.07 -19.81
CA ASN A 288 1.82 -16.35 -20.36
C ASN A 288 0.92 -15.12 -20.55
N SER A 289 1.14 -14.00 -19.86
CA SER A 289 0.47 -12.71 -20.14
C SER A 289 1.24 -11.92 -21.21
N GLU A 290 2.57 -11.92 -21.21
CA GLU A 290 3.36 -11.35 -22.32
C GLU A 290 3.16 -12.15 -23.62
N ASN A 291 3.29 -13.48 -23.61
CA ASN A 291 3.00 -14.36 -24.76
C ASN A 291 1.50 -14.40 -25.08
N GLY A 292 0.62 -14.23 -24.09
CA GLY A 292 -0.82 -14.06 -24.31
C GLY A 292 -1.14 -12.77 -25.04
N ASN A 293 -0.46 -11.67 -24.67
CA ASN A 293 -0.54 -10.38 -25.33
C ASN A 293 0.13 -10.41 -26.71
N GLU A 294 1.25 -11.10 -26.87
CA GLU A 294 1.98 -11.27 -28.14
C GLU A 294 1.15 -12.11 -29.12
N ASN A 295 0.60 -13.25 -28.70
CA ASN A 295 -0.36 -14.02 -29.50
C ASN A 295 -1.64 -13.22 -29.84
N SER A 296 -2.09 -12.35 -28.94
CA SER A 296 -3.22 -11.46 -29.21
C SER A 296 -2.84 -10.37 -30.21
N LEU A 297 -1.62 -9.84 -30.12
CA LEU A 297 -1.08 -8.86 -31.06
C LEU A 297 -0.88 -9.47 -32.44
N ASP A 298 -0.35 -10.69 -32.54
CA ASP A 298 -0.20 -11.44 -33.79
C ASP A 298 -1.55 -11.67 -34.48
N LYS A 299 -2.59 -12.03 -33.72
CA LYS A 299 -3.96 -12.13 -34.25
C LYS A 299 -4.49 -10.80 -34.79
N VAL A 300 -4.18 -9.68 -34.12
CA VAL A 300 -4.56 -8.35 -34.60
C VAL A 300 -3.79 -7.98 -35.86
N VAL A 301 -2.49 -8.32 -35.94
CA VAL A 301 -1.65 -8.09 -37.12
C VAL A 301 -2.13 -8.92 -38.31
N GLU A 302 -2.47 -10.20 -38.11
CA GLU A 302 -3.07 -11.04 -39.15
C GLU A 302 -4.43 -10.50 -39.61
N PHE A 303 -5.28 -10.07 -38.69
CA PHE A 303 -6.55 -9.43 -39.03
C PHE A 303 -6.35 -8.15 -39.84
N MET A 304 -5.37 -7.31 -39.47
CA MET A 304 -5.02 -6.10 -40.23
C MET A 304 -4.53 -6.42 -41.64
N LYS A 305 -3.69 -7.44 -41.83
CA LYS A 305 -3.27 -7.89 -43.17
C LYS A 305 -4.46 -8.37 -44.01
N ALA A 306 -5.35 -9.18 -43.42
CA ALA A 306 -6.55 -9.65 -44.10
C ALA A 306 -7.51 -8.49 -44.46
N VAL A 307 -7.61 -7.46 -43.62
CA VAL A 307 -8.36 -6.25 -43.93
C VAL A 307 -7.71 -5.47 -45.07
N ASP A 308 -6.39 -5.28 -45.06
CA ASP A 308 -5.66 -4.56 -46.13
C ASP A 308 -5.79 -5.26 -47.48
N GLU A 309 -5.66 -6.60 -47.52
CA GLU A 309 -5.90 -7.41 -48.71
C GLU A 309 -7.34 -7.28 -49.24
N ASN A 310 -8.33 -7.31 -48.34
CA ASN A 310 -9.72 -7.11 -48.71
C ASN A 310 -9.99 -5.68 -49.22
N VAL A 311 -9.38 -4.66 -48.62
CA VAL A 311 -9.50 -3.26 -49.07
C VAL A 311 -8.89 -3.11 -50.47
N SER A 312 -7.73 -3.71 -50.73
CA SER A 312 -7.10 -3.70 -52.05
C SER A 312 -7.98 -4.38 -53.11
N SER A 313 -8.55 -5.55 -52.80
CA SER A 313 -9.49 -6.25 -53.68
C SER A 313 -10.75 -5.42 -53.98
N ILE A 314 -11.36 -4.82 -52.95
CA ILE A 314 -12.52 -3.94 -53.11
C ILE A 314 -12.17 -2.71 -53.97
N ASN A 315 -10.98 -2.14 -53.78
CA ASN A 315 -10.54 -0.99 -54.56
C ASN A 315 -10.33 -1.35 -56.03
N THR A 316 -9.80 -2.54 -56.32
CA THR A 316 -9.69 -3.04 -57.70
C THR A 316 -11.05 -3.17 -58.36
N GLU A 317 -12.05 -3.74 -57.67
CA GLU A 317 -13.42 -3.87 -58.20
C GLU A 317 -14.12 -2.51 -58.40
N LEU A 318 -13.92 -1.55 -57.49
CA LEU A 318 -14.57 -0.24 -57.54
C LEU A 318 -13.88 0.72 -58.51
N CYS A 319 -12.58 0.86 -58.39
CA CYS A 319 -11.79 1.89 -59.07
C CYS A 319 -11.01 1.35 -60.27
N GLY A 320 -10.77 0.04 -60.38
CA GLY A 320 -9.97 -0.57 -61.44
C GLY A 320 -8.46 -0.71 -61.10
N GLY A 321 -8.04 -0.40 -59.87
CA GLY A 321 -6.65 -0.52 -59.42
C GLY A 321 -6.54 -0.80 -57.91
N THR A 322 -5.37 -1.17 -57.39
CA THR A 322 -5.19 -1.67 -56.01
C THR A 322 -5.33 -0.62 -54.90
N GLY A 323 -5.05 0.66 -55.17
CA GLY A 323 -5.34 1.79 -54.26
C GLY A 323 -4.42 1.98 -53.04
N SER A 324 -3.72 0.94 -52.57
CA SER A 324 -2.74 1.04 -51.48
C SER A 324 -1.38 0.47 -51.91
N PRO A 325 -0.35 1.31 -52.16
CA PRO A 325 -0.43 2.78 -52.30
C PRO A 325 -1.28 3.19 -53.51
N CYS A 326 -1.68 4.46 -53.58
CA CYS A 326 -2.57 4.99 -54.61
C CYS A 326 -2.15 4.58 -56.03
N HIS A 327 -3.05 3.93 -56.76
CA HIS A 327 -2.78 3.55 -58.15
C HIS A 327 -2.65 4.81 -59.01
N GLU A 328 -1.60 4.89 -59.83
CA GLU A 328 -1.23 6.10 -60.56
C GLU A 328 -2.37 6.64 -61.42
N ASP A 329 -3.04 5.79 -62.20
CA ASP A 329 -4.18 6.18 -63.04
C ASP A 329 -5.52 6.14 -62.29
N CYS A 330 -5.83 4.98 -61.70
CA CYS A 330 -7.14 4.67 -61.14
C CYS A 330 -7.39 5.19 -59.72
N GLY A 331 -6.36 5.62 -59.00
CA GLY A 331 -6.45 6.06 -57.62
C GLY A 331 -6.93 4.98 -56.66
N GLY A 332 -7.79 5.36 -55.72
CA GLY A 332 -8.31 4.48 -54.68
C GLY A 332 -8.85 5.20 -53.45
N ALA A 333 -9.19 4.43 -52.42
CA ALA A 333 -9.63 4.95 -51.14
C ALA A 333 -8.61 5.97 -50.59
N MET A 334 -9.08 7.18 -50.25
CA MET A 334 -8.27 8.31 -49.78
C MET A 334 -7.26 8.91 -50.77
N CYS A 335 -7.26 8.50 -52.06
CA CYS A 335 -6.37 9.03 -53.09
C CYS A 335 -6.90 10.30 -53.81
N GLY A 336 -8.08 10.79 -53.44
CA GLY A 336 -8.73 11.94 -54.07
C GLY A 336 -9.33 11.68 -55.47
N LYS A 337 -9.06 10.51 -56.07
CA LYS A 337 -9.66 10.04 -57.32
C LYS A 337 -9.91 8.53 -57.28
N CYS A 338 -10.90 8.06 -58.04
CA CYS A 338 -11.26 6.66 -58.23
C CYS A 338 -11.82 6.46 -59.63
N GLY A 339 -11.25 5.52 -60.40
CA GLY A 339 -11.62 5.28 -61.79
C GLY A 339 -10.97 6.25 -62.78
N GLY A 340 -11.34 6.13 -64.05
CA GLY A 340 -10.75 6.86 -65.15
C GLY A 340 -10.84 6.07 -66.46
N GLU A 341 -10.49 6.70 -67.58
CA GLU A 341 -10.58 6.08 -68.91
C GLU A 341 -9.73 4.80 -69.04
N LEU A 342 -8.62 4.71 -68.29
CA LEU A 342 -7.75 3.53 -68.25
C LEU A 342 -8.20 2.46 -67.25
N CYS A 343 -9.30 2.68 -66.54
CA CYS A 343 -9.74 1.88 -65.41
C CYS A 343 -11.05 1.17 -65.73
N GLY A 344 -11.13 0.60 -66.93
CA GLY A 344 -12.36 0.08 -67.53
C GLY A 344 -13.05 -1.01 -66.73
N ASP A 345 -12.30 -1.77 -65.92
CA ASP A 345 -12.86 -2.82 -65.08
C ASP A 345 -13.55 -2.29 -63.81
N GLY A 346 -13.18 -1.10 -63.36
CA GLY A 346 -13.72 -0.47 -62.17
C GLY A 346 -15.20 -0.10 -62.31
N ALA A 347 -16.00 -0.46 -61.31
CA ALA A 347 -17.42 -0.15 -61.25
C ALA A 347 -17.72 1.35 -61.44
N VAL A 348 -16.87 2.24 -60.93
CA VAL A 348 -17.03 3.70 -61.08
C VAL A 348 -16.91 4.12 -62.55
N THR A 349 -15.90 3.62 -63.27
CA THR A 349 -15.72 3.90 -64.70
C THR A 349 -16.93 3.41 -65.49
N LYS A 350 -17.36 2.17 -65.26
CA LYS A 350 -18.56 1.58 -65.91
C LYS A 350 -19.82 2.39 -65.62
N ALA A 351 -20.01 2.89 -64.39
CA ALA A 351 -21.16 3.73 -64.03
C ALA A 351 -21.15 5.08 -64.75
N VAL A 352 -19.99 5.72 -64.89
CA VAL A 352 -19.84 6.98 -65.63
C VAL A 352 -20.12 6.78 -67.12
N GLU A 353 -19.60 5.71 -67.72
CA GLU A 353 -19.89 5.33 -69.11
C GLU A 353 -21.38 5.06 -69.33
N ALA A 354 -22.03 4.32 -68.44
CA ALA A 354 -23.46 4.06 -68.48
C ALA A 354 -24.28 5.36 -68.40
N LYS A 355 -23.90 6.29 -67.51
CA LYS A 355 -24.54 7.60 -67.38
C LYS A 355 -24.39 8.44 -68.66
N ASN A 356 -23.18 8.48 -69.24
CA ASN A 356 -22.93 9.21 -70.47
C ASN A 356 -23.68 8.60 -71.66
N THR A 357 -23.73 7.27 -71.74
CA THR A 357 -24.51 6.54 -72.75
C THR A 357 -26.01 6.81 -72.59
N SER A 358 -26.52 6.81 -71.36
CA SER A 358 -27.91 7.15 -71.05
C SER A 358 -28.26 8.58 -71.46
N ARG A 359 -27.39 9.56 -71.17
CA ARG A 359 -27.57 10.97 -71.61
C ARG A 359 -27.60 11.09 -73.14
N LYS A 360 -26.66 10.45 -73.84
CA LYS A 360 -26.65 10.41 -75.32
C LYS A 360 -27.93 9.78 -75.87
N ALA A 361 -28.42 8.70 -75.25
CA ALA A 361 -29.68 8.07 -75.62
C ALA A 361 -30.88 8.99 -75.37
N GLU A 362 -30.92 9.71 -74.25
CA GLU A 362 -31.97 10.69 -73.94
C GLU A 362 -32.00 11.84 -74.96
N GLU A 363 -30.84 12.39 -75.31
CA GLU A 363 -30.72 13.42 -76.35
C GLU A 363 -31.18 12.92 -77.72
N LEU A 364 -30.80 11.69 -78.08
CA LEU A 364 -31.23 11.05 -79.32
C LEU A 364 -32.75 10.86 -79.33
N ILE A 365 -33.35 10.36 -78.24
CA ILE A 365 -34.81 10.18 -78.10
C ILE A 365 -35.52 11.53 -78.20
N LYS A 366 -35.04 12.59 -77.52
CA LYS A 366 -35.61 13.94 -77.63
C LYS A 366 -35.57 14.46 -79.07
N SER A 367 -34.45 14.25 -79.78
CA SER A 367 -34.33 14.65 -81.19
C SER A 367 -35.31 13.90 -82.10
N LYS A 368 -35.44 12.58 -81.92
CA LYS A 368 -36.35 11.72 -82.68
C LYS A 368 -37.81 12.02 -82.38
N TYR A 369 -38.15 12.31 -81.12
CA TYR A 369 -39.49 12.74 -80.72
C TYR A 369 -39.88 14.07 -81.36
N ARG A 370 -38.98 15.09 -81.34
CA ARG A 370 -39.21 16.37 -82.03
C ARG A 370 -39.45 16.18 -83.53
N SER A 371 -38.61 15.38 -84.19
CA SER A 371 -38.78 15.05 -85.61
C SER A 371 -40.14 14.38 -85.88
N THR A 372 -40.50 13.38 -85.06
CA THR A 372 -41.77 12.62 -85.21
C THR A 372 -43.00 13.50 -84.98
N SER A 373 -42.95 14.40 -83.98
CA SER A 373 -44.03 15.35 -83.70
C SER A 373 -44.26 16.33 -84.85
N SER A 374 -43.19 16.75 -85.53
CA SER A 374 -43.28 17.59 -86.75
C SER A 374 -43.97 16.83 -87.87
N THR A 375 -43.52 15.61 -88.16
CA THR A 375 -44.11 14.76 -89.20
C THR A 375 -45.57 14.40 -88.93
N LEU A 376 -45.96 14.16 -87.66
CA LEU A 376 -47.35 13.91 -87.28
C LEU A 376 -48.24 15.13 -87.55
N SER A 377 -47.77 16.34 -87.22
CA SER A 377 -48.50 17.58 -87.48
C SER A 377 -48.71 17.82 -88.98
N GLU A 378 -47.72 17.48 -89.80
CA GLU A 378 -47.82 17.51 -91.27
C GLU A 378 -48.89 16.51 -91.78
N LEU A 379 -48.92 15.28 -91.23
CA LEU A 379 -49.88 14.25 -91.60
C LEU A 379 -51.32 14.62 -91.19
N GLU A 380 -51.52 15.18 -90.00
CA GLU A 380 -52.84 15.65 -89.54
C GLU A 380 -53.40 16.75 -90.43
N ASN A 381 -52.56 17.71 -90.82
CA ASN A 381 -52.93 18.74 -91.79
C ASN A 381 -53.31 18.14 -93.14
N SER A 382 -52.54 17.18 -93.64
CA SER A 382 -52.84 16.48 -94.90
C SER A 382 -54.16 15.70 -94.83
N ASN A 383 -54.44 15.01 -93.71
CA ASN A 383 -55.70 14.30 -93.51
C ASN A 383 -56.91 15.26 -93.42
N LYS A 384 -56.76 16.40 -92.75
CA LYS A 384 -57.81 17.44 -92.71
C LYS A 384 -58.14 17.95 -94.11
N GLN A 385 -57.12 18.21 -94.93
CA GLN A 385 -57.28 18.58 -96.34
C GLN A 385 -58.00 17.49 -97.13
N CYS A 386 -57.63 16.22 -96.94
CA CYS A 386 -58.27 15.09 -97.61
C CYS A 386 -59.76 14.94 -97.23
N LYS A 387 -60.11 15.11 -95.94
CA LYS A 387 -61.50 15.08 -95.48
C LYS A 387 -62.32 16.23 -96.04
N GLN A 388 -61.75 17.44 -96.11
CA GLN A 388 -62.40 18.60 -96.73
C GLN A 388 -62.69 18.32 -98.21
N ALA A 389 -61.67 17.87 -98.96
CA ALA A 389 -61.83 17.50 -100.36
C ALA A 389 -62.89 16.39 -100.56
N THR A 390 -62.96 15.44 -99.64
CA THR A 390 -63.97 14.36 -99.70
C THR A 390 -65.38 14.87 -99.41
N ALA A 391 -65.55 15.76 -98.43
CA ALA A 391 -66.84 16.38 -98.14
C ALA A 391 -67.32 17.28 -99.27
N GLU A 392 -66.41 18.04 -99.87
CA GLU A 392 -66.66 18.82 -101.09
C GLU A 392 -67.12 17.92 -102.23
N ALA A 393 -66.40 16.83 -102.50
CA ALA A 393 -66.79 15.85 -103.52
C ALA A 393 -68.17 15.24 -103.25
N LYS A 394 -68.50 14.95 -101.98
CA LYS A 394 -69.82 14.41 -101.60
C LYS A 394 -70.94 15.43 -101.78
N ASN A 395 -70.72 16.69 -101.40
CA ASN A 395 -71.72 17.74 -101.58
C ASN A 395 -72.00 17.97 -103.07
N ASN A 396 -70.93 18.04 -103.88
CA ASN A 396 -71.06 18.17 -105.32
C ASN A 396 -71.82 16.99 -105.95
N ALA A 397 -71.67 15.78 -105.40
CA ALA A 397 -72.41 14.60 -105.84
C ALA A 397 -73.88 14.55 -105.38
N HIS A 398 -74.28 15.36 -104.39
CA HIS A 398 -75.67 15.46 -103.93
C HIS A 398 -76.48 16.53 -104.66
N GLU A 399 -75.79 17.55 -105.20
CA GLU A 399 -76.40 18.60 -106.00
C GLU A 399 -76.57 18.20 -107.48
N ALA A 400 -75.86 17.16 -107.92
CA ALA A 400 -75.98 16.53 -109.24
C ALA A 400 -76.99 15.38 -109.21
#